data_AF-A0A0V1PHZ3-F1
#
_entry.id   AF-A0A0V1PHZ3-F1
#
_cell.length_a   1.000
_cell.length_b   1.000
_cell.length_c   1.000
_cell.angle_alpha   90.00
_cell.angle_beta   90.00
_cell.angle_gamma   90.00
#
_symmetry.space_group_name_H-M   'P 1'
#
loop_
_entity.id
_entity.type
_entity.pdbx_description
1 polymer ?
#
loop_
_entity_poly.entity_id
_entity_poly.type
_entity_poly.pdbx_seq_one_letter_code
_entity_poly.pdbx_strand_id
1 'polypeptide(L)'
;MEFCGFSILFKLTVLTTLLLIVWEVHLISAKAMIERWSLSKKEIPWSYHHPKYLPKKYNAPCPPDKVCDPEIYNVCYRYNSIDGSINRQSILGKYGVDKFCFPQNPKGRSGLRGRGELFRWGPNHYVQYVISRGVNVREYLVVNSHDKKNIIFPGEFVDNSRNITFPPMLLNFIESNLSEKYPENVVQEIIKNALKNRILRYHGYYADDRNTDNAWMETLIYDINDSDDSNLGLLDTEHLTNSLNLTWKIIDKSVIDSKIEVIVKRARLTFGQKVASIIRSALKALRDENKAGIMFAFGDAVNNFVGLSAIVITLVDMEQQKKISHRKTTWQMTDKEGSCGI
;
A
#
# COMPACT_ATOMS: atom_id res chain seq x y z
N MET A 1 -36.65 -33.33 -39.22
CA MET A 1 -35.76 -33.64 -38.09
C MET A 1 -34.65 -32.62 -38.13
N GLU A 2 -34.63 -31.63 -37.22
CA GLU A 2 -33.48 -30.79 -36.86
C GLU A 2 -34.01 -29.54 -36.14
N PHE A 3 -34.27 -29.60 -34.84
CA PHE A 3 -34.37 -28.40 -33.99
C PHE A 3 -34.13 -28.69 -32.49
N CYS A 4 -33.53 -29.84 -32.13
CA CYS A 4 -33.29 -30.21 -30.73
C CYS A 4 -31.81 -30.03 -30.29
N GLY A 5 -30.86 -29.88 -31.22
CA GLY A 5 -29.42 -29.81 -30.90
C GLY A 5 -28.89 -28.45 -30.44
N PHE A 6 -29.50 -27.34 -30.88
CA PHE A 6 -28.99 -25.99 -30.60
C PHE A 6 -29.22 -25.53 -29.15
N SER A 7 -30.31 -25.97 -28.53
CA SER A 7 -30.66 -25.60 -27.14
C SER A 7 -29.73 -26.24 -26.10
N ILE A 8 -29.25 -27.45 -26.37
CA ILE A 8 -28.37 -28.19 -25.45
C ILE A 8 -26.94 -27.64 -25.52
N LEU A 9 -26.44 -27.35 -26.73
CA LEU A 9 -25.10 -26.80 -26.93
C LEU A 9 -24.96 -25.40 -26.30
N PHE A 10 -26.00 -24.55 -26.42
CA PHE A 10 -26.02 -23.20 -25.84
C PHE A 10 -26.14 -23.22 -24.30
N LYS A 11 -26.88 -24.19 -23.74
CA LYS A 11 -26.96 -24.37 -22.29
C LYS A 11 -25.64 -24.89 -21.68
N LEU A 12 -24.93 -25.78 -22.39
CA LEU A 12 -23.61 -26.24 -21.94
C LEU A 12 -22.57 -25.14 -21.96
N THR A 13 -22.53 -24.29 -23.00
CA THR A 13 -21.57 -23.17 -23.07
C THR A 13 -21.86 -22.08 -22.04
N VAL A 14 -23.13 -21.80 -21.74
CA VAL A 14 -23.50 -20.87 -20.66
C VAL A 14 -23.15 -21.46 -19.28
N LEU A 15 -23.33 -22.77 -19.07
CA LEU A 15 -22.97 -23.41 -17.80
C LEU A 15 -21.45 -23.49 -17.59
N THR A 16 -20.66 -23.76 -18.64
CA THR A 16 -19.20 -23.78 -18.55
C THR A 16 -18.62 -22.38 -18.38
N THR A 17 -19.17 -21.36 -19.04
CA THR A 17 -18.77 -19.96 -18.81
C THR A 17 -19.16 -19.48 -17.41
N LEU A 18 -20.34 -19.83 -16.90
CA LEU A 18 -20.71 -19.56 -15.50
C LEU A 18 -19.81 -20.30 -14.50
N LEU A 19 -19.45 -21.57 -14.76
CA LEU A 19 -18.52 -22.32 -13.91
C LEU A 19 -17.09 -21.75 -13.94
N LEU A 20 -16.62 -21.29 -15.10
CA LEU A 20 -15.33 -20.60 -15.24
C LEU A 20 -15.32 -19.25 -14.53
N ILE A 21 -16.42 -18.47 -14.63
CA ILE A 21 -16.56 -17.20 -13.90
C ILE A 21 -16.63 -17.47 -12.38
N VAL A 22 -17.37 -18.50 -11.94
CA VAL A 22 -17.44 -18.88 -10.52
C VAL A 22 -16.07 -19.38 -10.01
N TRP A 23 -15.30 -20.07 -10.85
CA TRP A 23 -13.94 -20.54 -10.56
C TRP A 23 -12.92 -19.38 -10.52
N GLU A 24 -13.00 -18.43 -11.46
CA GLU A 24 -12.17 -17.22 -11.47
C GLU A 24 -12.51 -16.29 -10.29
N VAL A 25 -13.80 -16.15 -9.95
CA VAL A 25 -14.24 -15.43 -8.74
C VAL A 25 -13.81 -16.18 -7.48
N HIS A 26 -13.80 -17.51 -7.46
CA HIS A 26 -13.22 -18.29 -6.35
C HIS A 26 -11.70 -18.12 -6.25
N LEU A 27 -10.97 -18.00 -7.37
CA LEU A 27 -9.52 -17.73 -7.39
C LEU A 27 -9.18 -16.30 -6.96
N ILE A 28 -9.99 -15.31 -7.35
CA ILE A 28 -9.89 -13.93 -6.87
C ILE A 28 -10.25 -13.86 -5.37
N SER A 29 -11.19 -14.70 -4.91
CA SER A 29 -11.58 -14.84 -3.50
C SER A 29 -10.65 -15.75 -2.67
N ALA A 30 -9.75 -16.50 -3.30
CA ALA A 30 -8.81 -17.41 -2.62
C ALA A 30 -7.49 -16.75 -2.20
N LYS A 31 -7.32 -15.44 -2.47
CA LYS A 31 -6.39 -14.62 -1.68
C LYS A 31 -7.07 -14.36 -0.35
N ALA A 32 -7.05 -15.35 0.54
CA ALA A 32 -7.70 -15.29 1.85
C ALA A 32 -7.44 -13.92 2.49
N MET A 33 -8.48 -13.10 2.62
CA MET A 33 -8.37 -11.77 3.18
C MET A 33 -8.00 -11.94 4.66
N ILE A 34 -6.71 -11.79 4.98
CA ILE A 34 -6.24 -12.03 6.33
C ILE A 34 -6.76 -10.93 7.23
N GLU A 35 -7.64 -11.33 8.15
CA GLU A 35 -8.17 -10.42 9.15
C GLU A 35 -7.04 -9.94 10.07
N ARG A 36 -6.95 -8.61 10.19
CA ARG A 36 -5.98 -7.92 11.03
C ARG A 36 -6.60 -7.66 12.40
N TRP A 37 -5.77 -7.67 13.43
CA TRP A 37 -6.18 -7.25 14.76
C TRP A 37 -6.68 -5.79 14.73
N SER A 38 -7.89 -5.57 15.24
CA SER A 38 -8.48 -4.24 15.30
C SER A 38 -7.78 -3.37 16.35
N LEU A 39 -7.26 -2.22 15.94
CA LEU A 39 -6.50 -1.30 16.78
C LEU A 39 -7.21 0.05 16.87
N SER A 40 -7.39 0.55 18.10
CA SER A 40 -7.75 1.95 18.32
C SER A 40 -6.54 2.87 18.11
N LYS A 41 -6.77 4.17 17.89
CA LYS A 41 -5.68 5.14 17.61
C LYS A 41 -4.60 5.17 18.70
N LYS A 42 -4.97 4.97 19.97
CA LYS A 42 -4.05 4.95 21.11
C LYS A 42 -3.18 3.70 21.15
N GLU A 43 -3.61 2.60 20.55
CA GLU A 43 -2.91 1.31 20.55
C GLU A 43 -1.88 1.18 19.41
N ILE A 44 -1.95 2.04 18.39
CA ILE A 44 -1.04 2.00 17.24
C ILE A 44 0.43 2.26 17.65
N PRO A 45 0.76 3.32 18.41
CA PRO A 45 2.17 3.61 18.74
C PRO A 45 2.80 2.49 19.58
N TRP A 46 4.03 2.09 19.24
CA TRP A 46 4.76 1.06 20.00
C TRP A 46 4.99 1.42 21.47
N SER A 47 5.04 2.72 21.80
CA SER A 47 5.13 3.23 23.17
C SER A 47 3.91 2.91 24.04
N TYR A 48 2.75 2.65 23.44
CA TYR A 48 1.57 2.20 24.18
C TYR A 48 1.78 0.76 24.67
N HIS A 49 1.67 0.56 25.98
CA HIS A 49 1.81 -0.75 26.61
C HIS A 49 0.58 -1.63 26.32
N HIS A 50 0.74 -2.58 25.39
CA HIS A 50 -0.33 -3.50 24.97
C HIS A 50 0.09 -4.97 25.16
N PRO A 51 0.10 -5.49 26.40
CA PRO A 51 0.63 -6.83 26.68
C PRO A 51 -0.18 -7.97 26.06
N LYS A 52 -1.47 -7.74 25.81
CA LYS A 52 -2.37 -8.71 25.15
C LYS A 52 -2.34 -8.64 23.61
N TYR A 53 -1.49 -7.80 23.03
CA TYR A 53 -1.42 -7.65 21.58
C TYR A 53 -0.76 -8.88 20.96
N LEU A 54 -1.56 -9.76 20.37
CA LEU A 54 -1.11 -10.98 19.73
C LEU A 54 -1.78 -11.13 18.36
N PRO A 55 -1.43 -10.26 17.39
CA PRO A 55 -2.01 -10.33 16.05
C PRO A 55 -1.60 -11.64 15.37
N LYS A 56 -2.41 -12.06 14.38
CA LYS A 56 -2.08 -13.19 13.52
C LYS A 56 -0.72 -12.96 12.85
N LYS A 57 0.06 -14.03 12.73
CA LYS A 57 1.31 -14.03 11.96
C LYS A 57 1.03 -14.54 10.54
N TYR A 58 1.55 -13.84 9.54
CA TYR A 58 1.47 -14.26 8.15
C TYR A 58 2.71 -13.88 7.35
N ASN A 59 3.18 -14.82 6.54
CA ASN A 59 4.17 -14.62 5.50
C ASN A 59 3.68 -15.33 4.24
N ALA A 60 3.55 -14.61 3.13
CA ALA A 60 3.25 -15.22 1.85
C ALA A 60 4.44 -16.06 1.36
N PRO A 61 4.20 -17.12 0.56
CA PRO A 61 5.26 -17.80 -0.18
C PRO A 61 6.06 -16.80 -1.01
N CYS A 62 7.38 -17.01 -1.10
CA CYS A 62 8.21 -16.14 -1.93
C CYS A 62 7.90 -16.40 -3.41
N PRO A 63 7.67 -15.35 -4.23
CA PRO A 63 7.52 -15.52 -5.67
C PRO A 63 8.75 -16.20 -6.30
N PRO A 64 8.58 -17.09 -7.30
CA PRO A 64 9.70 -17.80 -7.92
C PRO A 64 10.76 -16.91 -8.56
N ASP A 65 10.36 -15.72 -9.02
CA ASP A 65 11.20 -14.72 -9.68
C ASP A 65 11.84 -13.72 -8.70
N LYS A 66 11.62 -13.89 -7.39
CA LYS A 66 12.10 -12.97 -6.35
C LYS A 66 12.88 -13.72 -5.28
N VAL A 67 13.74 -12.97 -4.58
CA VAL A 67 14.46 -13.45 -3.39
C VAL A 67 13.86 -12.76 -2.18
N CYS A 68 13.30 -13.55 -1.27
CA CYS A 68 12.72 -13.06 -0.02
C CYS A 68 13.58 -13.46 1.16
N ASP A 69 13.51 -12.68 2.23
CA ASP A 69 14.14 -13.05 3.49
C ASP A 69 13.49 -14.32 4.05
N PRO A 70 14.27 -15.31 4.50
CA PRO A 70 13.74 -16.46 5.22
C PRO A 70 13.05 -16.04 6.53
N GLU A 71 12.35 -17.01 7.13
CA GLU A 71 11.82 -16.81 8.48
C GLU A 71 12.97 -16.64 9.49
N ILE A 72 12.76 -15.79 10.50
CA ILE A 72 13.76 -15.50 11.52
C ILE A 72 13.76 -16.64 12.55
N TYR A 73 14.88 -17.35 12.67
CA TYR A 73 15.12 -18.38 13.68
C TYR A 73 16.25 -17.96 14.63
N ASN A 74 16.00 -16.92 15.44
CA ASN A 74 16.91 -16.41 16.48
C ASN A 74 18.25 -15.79 16.00
N VAL A 75 18.38 -15.49 14.70
CA VAL A 75 19.51 -14.71 14.18
C VAL A 75 18.98 -13.38 13.67
N CYS A 76 19.45 -12.29 14.27
CA CYS A 76 19.12 -10.93 13.85
C CYS A 76 19.88 -10.58 12.57
N TYR A 77 19.19 -9.97 11.60
CA TYR A 77 19.86 -9.26 10.52
C TYR A 77 20.57 -8.00 11.02
N ARG A 78 21.46 -7.42 10.20
CA ARG A 78 22.08 -6.12 10.48
C ARG A 78 21.11 -4.97 10.16
N TYR A 79 20.05 -4.87 10.95
CA TYR A 79 19.03 -3.81 10.81
C TYR A 79 19.61 -2.41 10.98
N ASN A 80 18.92 -1.41 10.42
CA ASN A 80 19.36 -0.01 10.44
C ASN A 80 20.75 0.21 9.80
N SER A 81 21.21 -0.73 8.96
CA SER A 81 22.45 -0.67 8.20
C SER A 81 22.31 -1.37 6.84
N ILE A 82 23.36 -1.33 6.02
CA ILE A 82 23.46 -2.14 4.81
C ILE A 82 23.97 -3.53 5.21
N ASP A 83 23.16 -4.55 4.95
CA ASP A 83 23.39 -5.94 5.31
C ASP A 83 23.69 -6.76 4.03
N GLY A 84 24.98 -6.90 3.71
CA GLY A 84 25.40 -7.43 2.42
C GLY A 84 24.98 -6.49 1.28
N SER A 85 24.16 -6.99 0.35
CA SER A 85 23.56 -6.19 -0.73
C SER A 85 22.24 -5.53 -0.36
N ILE A 86 21.64 -5.88 0.80
CA ILE A 86 20.31 -5.42 1.20
C ILE A 86 20.44 -4.18 2.08
N ASN A 87 19.87 -3.07 1.64
CA ASN A 87 19.72 -1.88 2.46
C ASN A 87 18.56 -2.08 3.44
N ARG A 88 18.89 -2.24 4.73
CA ARG A 88 17.90 -2.35 5.82
C ARG A 88 17.76 -1.03 6.58
N GLN A 89 18.14 0.10 5.98
CA GLN A 89 17.94 1.43 6.59
C GLN A 89 16.58 1.99 6.17
N SER A 90 15.81 2.49 7.14
CA SER A 90 14.57 3.21 6.83
C SER A 90 14.87 4.67 6.50
N ILE A 91 14.12 5.19 5.54
CA ILE A 91 14.10 6.60 5.16
C ILE A 91 13.59 7.48 6.32
N LEU A 92 12.78 6.91 7.21
CA LEU A 92 12.28 7.58 8.41
C LEU A 92 13.30 7.62 9.56
N GLY A 93 14.49 7.06 9.36
CA GLY A 93 15.53 6.96 10.38
C GLY A 93 15.55 5.61 11.09
N LYS A 94 16.16 5.56 12.28
CA LYS A 94 16.32 4.30 13.01
C LYS A 94 14.97 3.78 13.51
N TYR A 95 14.70 2.51 13.24
CA TYR A 95 13.51 1.81 13.73
C TYR A 95 13.86 0.82 14.84
N GLY A 96 12.88 0.53 15.69
CA GLY A 96 13.02 -0.42 16.79
C GLY A 96 13.12 -1.86 16.29
N VAL A 97 13.85 -2.69 17.03
CA VAL A 97 13.91 -4.14 16.82
C VAL A 97 13.57 -4.78 18.16
N ASP A 98 12.64 -5.73 18.15
CA ASP A 98 12.22 -6.40 19.38
C ASP A 98 13.24 -7.45 19.83
N LYS A 99 13.04 -7.99 21.03
CA LYS A 99 13.93 -9.01 21.64
C LYS A 99 14.00 -10.32 20.86
N PHE A 100 13.10 -10.53 19.89
CA PHE A 100 13.04 -11.70 19.02
C PHE A 100 13.56 -11.39 17.61
N CYS A 101 14.31 -10.30 17.45
CA CYS A 101 14.87 -9.84 16.19
C CYS A 101 13.83 -9.37 15.16
N PHE A 102 12.56 -9.15 15.51
CA PHE A 102 11.62 -8.59 14.54
C PHE A 102 11.71 -7.07 14.53
N PRO A 103 11.85 -6.44 13.35
CA PRO A 103 11.81 -4.99 13.24
C PRO A 103 10.39 -4.50 13.54
N GLN A 104 10.29 -3.28 14.03
CA GLN A 104 9.04 -2.63 14.41
C GLN A 104 8.76 -1.50 13.42
N ASN A 105 7.62 -1.60 12.73
CA ASN A 105 7.19 -0.60 11.77
C ASN A 105 7.18 0.81 12.40
N PRO A 106 7.90 1.81 11.85
CA PRO A 106 8.00 3.15 12.41
C PRO A 106 6.65 3.87 12.57
N LYS A 107 5.63 3.45 11.81
CA LYS A 107 4.26 3.99 11.91
C LYS A 107 3.39 3.28 12.95
N GLY A 108 3.94 2.31 13.68
CA GLY A 108 3.26 1.59 14.75
C GLY A 108 2.71 0.23 14.35
N ARG A 109 1.89 -0.33 15.24
CA ARG A 109 1.15 -1.59 15.05
C ARG A 109 0.16 -1.46 13.89
N SER A 110 0.09 -2.50 13.08
CA SER A 110 -0.75 -2.65 11.89
C SER A 110 -1.82 -3.74 12.04
N GLY A 111 -1.78 -4.49 13.14
CA GLY A 111 -2.67 -5.60 13.41
C GLY A 111 -2.26 -6.92 12.73
N LEU A 112 -1.05 -7.00 12.17
CA LEU A 112 -0.55 -8.20 11.51
C LEU A 112 0.95 -8.37 11.76
N ARG A 113 1.38 -9.55 12.22
CA ARG A 113 2.80 -9.91 12.36
C ARG A 113 3.31 -10.68 11.15
N GLY A 114 4.63 -10.72 10.99
CA GLY A 114 5.29 -11.33 9.85
C GLY A 114 5.59 -10.32 8.74
N ARG A 115 6.18 -10.76 7.63
CA ARG A 115 6.42 -9.95 6.42
C ARG A 115 5.14 -9.66 5.64
N GLY A 116 4.09 -10.44 5.85
CA GLY A 116 2.94 -10.42 4.97
C GLY A 116 3.36 -10.82 3.56
N GLU A 117 3.06 -9.98 2.57
CA GLU A 117 3.42 -10.19 1.16
C GLU A 117 4.74 -9.55 0.75
N LEU A 118 5.44 -8.90 1.69
CA LEU A 118 6.69 -8.20 1.41
C LEU A 118 7.90 -9.15 1.44
N PHE A 119 8.94 -8.76 0.72
CA PHE A 119 10.09 -9.62 0.49
C PHE A 119 11.08 -9.58 1.65
N ARG A 120 11.29 -8.40 2.22
CA ARG A 120 12.29 -8.14 3.28
C ARG A 120 11.64 -7.92 4.63
N TRP A 121 12.33 -8.32 5.70
CA TRP A 121 12.00 -7.85 7.05
C TRP A 121 12.43 -6.39 7.20
N GLY A 122 11.54 -5.55 7.72
CA GLY A 122 11.76 -4.12 7.87
C GLY A 122 11.37 -3.32 6.61
N PRO A 123 12.16 -2.32 6.19
CA PRO A 123 11.84 -1.51 5.02
C PRO A 123 11.97 -2.32 3.72
N ASN A 124 10.99 -2.19 2.85
CA ASN A 124 10.98 -2.70 1.48
C ASN A 124 10.98 -1.49 0.55
N HIS A 125 12.12 -1.25 -0.11
CA HIS A 125 12.29 -0.06 -0.95
C HIS A 125 11.68 -0.28 -2.33
N TYR A 126 10.77 0.61 -2.74
CA TYR A 126 10.13 0.60 -4.04
C TYR A 126 10.47 1.89 -4.79
N VAL A 127 11.18 1.80 -5.91
CA VAL A 127 11.65 2.97 -6.65
C VAL A 127 10.80 3.14 -7.90
N GLN A 128 10.24 4.33 -8.07
CA GLN A 128 9.34 4.71 -9.15
C GLN A 128 9.88 5.89 -9.94
N TYR A 129 9.56 5.95 -11.23
CA TYR A 129 9.91 7.04 -12.12
C TYR A 129 8.67 7.62 -12.78
N VAL A 130 8.49 8.93 -12.67
CA VAL A 130 7.61 9.73 -13.52
C VAL A 130 8.47 10.19 -14.69
N ILE A 131 8.24 9.63 -15.88
CA ILE A 131 8.97 10.01 -17.08
C ILE A 131 7.98 10.69 -18.01
N SER A 132 8.27 11.93 -18.40
CA SER A 132 7.43 12.69 -19.32
C SER A 132 8.20 13.18 -20.53
N ARG A 133 7.48 13.38 -21.64
CA ARG A 133 8.02 13.89 -22.89
C ARG A 133 7.08 14.92 -23.53
N GLY A 134 7.61 15.74 -24.44
CA GLY A 134 6.89 16.83 -25.11
C GLY A 134 6.70 18.13 -24.32
N VAL A 135 6.64 19.26 -25.05
CA VAL A 135 6.45 20.62 -24.48
C VAL A 135 4.96 20.97 -24.34
N ASN A 136 4.23 20.97 -25.46
CA ASN A 136 2.85 21.47 -25.55
C ASN A 136 1.82 20.41 -25.14
N VAL A 137 1.98 19.20 -25.65
CA VAL A 137 1.22 18.02 -25.24
C VAL A 137 2.19 17.16 -24.45
N ARG A 138 1.88 16.96 -23.15
CA ARG A 138 2.70 16.13 -22.28
C ARG A 138 2.21 14.69 -22.28
N GLU A 139 3.11 13.80 -22.64
CA GLU A 139 2.91 12.38 -22.48
C GLU A 139 3.71 11.88 -21.29
N TYR A 140 3.17 10.88 -20.61
CA TYR A 140 3.79 10.22 -19.48
C TYR A 140 3.92 8.73 -19.76
N LEU A 141 5.10 8.18 -19.49
CA LEU A 141 5.34 6.75 -19.57
C LEU A 141 4.69 6.08 -18.36
N VAL A 142 3.74 5.18 -18.62
CA VAL A 142 2.94 4.50 -17.58
C VAL A 142 2.82 3.01 -17.89
N VAL A 143 2.54 2.21 -16.87
CA VAL A 143 2.16 0.81 -17.08
C VAL A 143 0.76 0.78 -17.70
N ASN A 144 0.61 0.03 -18.79
CA ASN A 144 -0.64 -0.17 -19.48
C ASN A 144 -1.57 -1.05 -18.62
N SER A 145 -2.49 -0.40 -17.90
CA SER A 145 -3.53 -1.05 -17.12
C SER A 145 -4.87 -1.02 -17.84
N HIS A 146 -5.66 -2.08 -17.66
CA HIS A 146 -7.06 -2.11 -18.09
C HIS A 146 -7.91 -1.04 -17.39
N ASP A 147 -7.55 -0.65 -16.16
CA ASP A 147 -8.18 0.46 -15.48
C ASP A 147 -7.56 1.79 -15.92
N LYS A 148 -8.22 2.45 -16.89
CA LYS A 148 -7.80 3.76 -17.40
C LYS A 148 -7.77 4.86 -16.32
N LYS A 149 -8.43 4.68 -15.17
CA LYS A 149 -8.44 5.65 -14.08
C LYS A 149 -7.21 5.52 -13.17
N ASN A 150 -6.50 4.39 -13.20
CA ASN A 150 -5.35 4.16 -12.35
C ASN A 150 -4.03 4.36 -13.11
N ILE A 151 -3.38 5.49 -12.86
CA ILE A 151 -2.05 5.77 -13.39
C ILE A 151 -1.02 5.00 -12.55
N ILE A 152 -0.23 4.15 -13.18
CA ILE A 152 0.83 3.38 -12.51
C ILE A 152 2.17 3.81 -13.11
N PHE A 153 3.05 4.34 -12.26
CA PHE A 153 4.39 4.72 -12.67
C PHE A 153 5.26 3.47 -12.83
N PRO A 154 6.17 3.43 -13.83
CA PRO A 154 7.22 2.43 -13.89
C PRO A 154 7.99 2.39 -12.57
N GLY A 155 8.07 1.21 -11.96
CA GLY A 155 8.76 1.05 -10.69
C GLY A 155 8.88 -0.39 -10.23
N GLU A 156 9.86 -0.62 -9.37
CA GLU A 156 10.24 -1.96 -8.91
C GLU A 156 10.74 -1.93 -7.45
N PHE A 157 10.59 -3.05 -6.76
CA PHE A 157 11.26 -3.29 -5.48
C PHE A 157 12.76 -3.49 -5.68
N VAL A 158 13.56 -2.82 -4.87
CA VAL A 158 15.02 -2.90 -4.95
C VAL A 158 15.60 -3.24 -3.58
N ASP A 159 16.64 -4.06 -3.58
CA ASP A 159 17.34 -4.42 -2.34
C ASP A 159 18.15 -3.26 -1.79
N ASN A 160 18.68 -2.40 -2.66
CA ASN A 160 19.41 -1.21 -2.26
C ASN A 160 18.95 0.01 -3.07
N SER A 161 18.30 0.94 -2.38
CA SER A 161 17.83 2.22 -2.93
C SER A 161 18.91 3.30 -3.00
N ARG A 162 20.07 3.08 -2.37
CA ARG A 162 21.15 4.09 -2.31
C ARG A 162 21.82 4.23 -3.67
N ASN A 163 21.91 5.47 -4.16
CA ASN A 163 22.55 5.83 -5.42
C ASN A 163 22.02 5.07 -6.65
N ILE A 164 20.78 4.59 -6.60
CA ILE A 164 20.19 3.88 -7.73
C ILE A 164 20.02 4.81 -8.95
N THR A 165 20.33 4.31 -10.14
CA THR A 165 20.12 5.00 -11.43
C THR A 165 18.71 4.81 -11.91
N PHE A 166 18.35 3.59 -12.29
CA PHE A 166 17.00 3.08 -12.54
C PHE A 166 16.84 1.71 -11.86
N PRO A 167 15.62 1.26 -11.55
CA PRO A 167 15.41 -0.11 -11.10
C PRO A 167 15.79 -1.10 -12.21
N PRO A 168 16.32 -2.30 -11.87
CA PRO A 168 16.91 -3.21 -12.85
C PRO A 168 16.03 -3.53 -14.06
N MET A 169 14.74 -3.83 -13.85
CA MET A 169 13.86 -4.15 -14.98
C MET A 169 13.64 -2.94 -15.91
N LEU A 170 13.51 -1.74 -15.34
CA LEU A 170 13.33 -0.51 -16.13
C LEU A 170 14.62 -0.14 -16.86
N LEU A 171 15.78 -0.31 -16.23
CA LEU A 171 17.07 -0.09 -16.87
C LEU A 171 17.25 -1.03 -18.06
N ASN A 172 16.99 -2.33 -17.88
CA ASN A 172 17.11 -3.33 -18.94
C ASN A 172 16.15 -3.02 -20.11
N PHE A 173 14.93 -2.58 -19.82
CA PHE A 173 14.00 -2.12 -20.85
C PHE A 173 14.57 -0.93 -21.63
N ILE A 174 15.04 0.11 -20.93
CA ILE A 174 15.61 1.32 -21.56
C ILE A 174 16.82 0.95 -22.44
N GLU A 175 17.78 0.19 -21.90
CA GLU A 175 18.99 -0.20 -22.62
C GLU A 175 18.68 -1.06 -23.83
N SER A 176 17.83 -2.09 -23.68
CA SER A 176 17.47 -2.98 -24.79
C SER A 176 16.70 -2.24 -25.89
N ASN A 177 15.82 -1.32 -25.52
CA ASN A 177 15.01 -0.55 -26.46
C ASN A 177 15.87 0.43 -27.27
N LEU A 178 16.77 1.17 -26.61
CA LEU A 178 17.61 2.16 -27.28
C LEU A 178 18.75 1.50 -28.08
N SER A 179 19.29 0.36 -27.62
CA SER A 179 20.39 -0.33 -28.30
C SER A 179 20.01 -0.94 -29.65
N GLU A 180 18.71 -1.06 -29.96
CA GLU A 180 18.25 -1.47 -31.29
C GLU A 180 18.54 -0.39 -32.35
N LYS A 181 18.45 0.89 -31.96
CA LYS A 181 18.55 2.04 -32.87
C LYS A 181 19.85 2.83 -32.73
N TYR A 182 20.54 2.71 -31.59
CA TYR A 182 21.68 3.53 -31.25
C TYR A 182 22.88 2.70 -30.75
N PRO A 183 24.13 3.12 -31.03
CA PRO A 183 25.31 2.45 -30.49
C PRO A 183 25.45 2.67 -28.97
N GLU A 184 26.14 1.77 -28.29
CA GLU A 184 26.25 1.71 -26.83
C GLU A 184 26.66 3.05 -26.19
N ASN A 185 27.64 3.76 -26.78
CA ASN A 185 28.10 5.06 -26.25
C ASN A 185 26.99 6.12 -26.25
N VAL A 186 26.12 6.11 -27.27
CA VAL A 186 24.98 7.03 -27.37
C VAL A 186 23.89 6.64 -26.37
N VAL A 187 23.62 5.35 -26.20
CA VAL A 187 22.67 4.85 -25.19
C VAL A 187 23.08 5.29 -23.78
N GLN A 188 24.37 5.14 -23.45
CA GLN A 188 24.90 5.56 -22.16
C GLN A 188 24.84 7.09 -21.97
N GLU A 189 25.04 7.87 -23.03
CA GLU A 189 24.88 9.33 -23.00
C GLU A 189 23.41 9.74 -22.75
N ILE A 190 22.46 9.12 -23.46
CA ILE A 190 21.01 9.33 -23.26
C ILE A 190 20.61 9.05 -21.81
N ILE A 191 21.00 7.88 -21.26
CA ILE A 191 20.70 7.49 -19.88
C ILE A 191 21.32 8.49 -18.89
N LYS A 192 22.58 8.87 -19.10
CA LYS A 192 23.28 9.84 -18.25
C LYS A 192 22.60 11.21 -18.27
N ASN A 193 22.21 11.70 -19.43
CA ASN A 193 21.53 12.99 -19.59
C ASN A 193 20.15 12.98 -18.94
N ALA A 194 19.37 11.91 -19.12
CA ALA A 194 18.09 11.72 -18.44
C ALA A 194 18.23 11.76 -16.90
N LEU A 195 19.26 11.09 -16.37
CA LEU A 195 19.51 11.05 -14.92
C LEU A 195 20.06 12.37 -14.37
N LYS A 196 20.76 13.18 -15.17
CA LYS A 196 21.30 14.48 -14.77
C LYS A 196 20.20 15.45 -14.35
N ASN A 197 19.06 15.42 -15.04
CA ASN A 197 17.93 16.33 -14.81
C ASN A 197 16.84 15.73 -13.90
N ARG A 198 17.10 14.57 -13.28
CA ARG A 198 16.09 13.91 -12.43
C ARG A 198 15.82 14.72 -11.16
N ILE A 199 14.55 14.79 -10.77
CA ILE A 199 14.10 15.47 -9.55
C ILE A 199 13.47 14.44 -8.61
N LEU A 200 13.90 14.42 -7.35
CA LEU A 200 13.24 13.61 -6.32
C LEU A 200 11.94 14.28 -5.87
N ARG A 201 10.78 13.72 -6.24
CA ARG A 201 9.45 14.24 -5.89
C ARG A 201 8.97 13.75 -4.53
N TYR A 202 9.30 12.52 -4.18
CA TYR A 202 8.91 11.92 -2.91
C TYR A 202 9.93 10.90 -2.42
N HIS A 203 10.17 10.91 -1.12
CA HIS A 203 11.07 9.98 -0.44
C HIS A 203 10.52 9.72 0.95
N GLY A 204 9.93 8.55 1.17
CA GLY A 204 9.38 8.23 2.48
C GLY A 204 8.49 7.01 2.53
N TYR A 205 7.79 6.87 3.66
CA TYR A 205 6.88 5.78 3.92
C TYR A 205 5.78 5.68 2.87
N TYR A 206 5.46 4.48 2.41
CA TYR A 206 4.35 4.25 1.50
C TYR A 206 3.24 3.51 2.25
N ALA A 207 2.09 4.17 2.39
CA ALA A 207 0.94 3.62 3.11
C ALA A 207 0.23 2.54 2.29
N ASP A 208 0.81 1.33 2.30
CA ASP A 208 0.35 0.16 1.57
C ASP A 208 -0.46 -0.78 2.46
N ASP A 209 -1.36 -1.58 1.86
CA ASP A 209 -2.14 -2.59 2.58
C ASP A 209 -1.31 -3.84 2.92
N ARG A 210 -0.16 -4.03 2.27
CA ARG A 210 0.81 -5.08 2.57
C ARG A 210 1.65 -4.80 3.80
N ASN A 211 1.68 -3.55 4.30
CA ASN A 211 2.46 -3.19 5.48
C ASN A 211 1.99 -3.99 6.71
N THR A 212 2.93 -4.50 7.47
CA THR A 212 2.72 -5.27 8.69
C THR A 212 3.42 -4.57 9.87
N ASP A 213 3.43 -5.24 11.02
CA ASP A 213 4.21 -4.82 12.18
C ASP A 213 5.71 -4.94 11.93
N ASN A 214 6.12 -5.83 11.01
CA ASN A 214 7.50 -6.28 10.84
C ASN A 214 8.06 -6.09 9.43
N ALA A 215 7.25 -5.61 8.48
CA ALA A 215 7.69 -5.23 7.15
C ALA A 215 6.82 -4.09 6.62
N TRP A 216 7.42 -3.10 5.98
CA TRP A 216 6.68 -1.98 5.42
C TRP A 216 7.32 -1.47 4.15
N MET A 217 6.54 -0.81 3.33
CA MET A 217 7.00 -0.19 2.11
C MET A 217 7.50 1.23 2.35
N GLU A 218 8.59 1.56 1.67
CA GLU A 218 9.05 2.93 1.50
C GLU A 218 9.34 3.16 0.04
N THR A 219 9.10 4.37 -0.46
CA THR A 219 9.22 4.64 -1.88
C THR A 219 10.03 5.90 -2.18
N LEU A 220 10.76 5.83 -3.28
CA LEU A 220 11.39 6.95 -3.96
C LEU A 220 10.61 7.19 -5.24
N ILE A 221 10.21 8.42 -5.50
CA ILE A 221 9.58 8.82 -6.76
C ILE A 221 10.48 9.87 -7.39
N TYR A 222 11.18 9.49 -8.45
CA TYR A 222 11.96 10.39 -9.29
C TYR A 222 11.11 10.89 -10.46
N ASP A 223 11.40 12.09 -10.92
CA ASP A 223 10.74 12.75 -12.05
C ASP A 223 11.80 13.16 -13.07
N ILE A 224 11.60 12.72 -14.31
CA ILE A 224 12.46 13.03 -15.45
C ILE A 224 11.56 13.63 -16.53
N ASN A 225 11.83 14.89 -16.86
CA ASN A 225 11.12 15.60 -17.91
C ASN A 225 12.03 15.77 -19.14
N ASP A 226 11.71 15.04 -20.20
CA ASP A 226 12.42 15.04 -21.48
C ASP A 226 11.63 15.83 -22.53
N SER A 227 11.54 17.15 -22.36
CA SER A 227 10.57 17.97 -23.10
C SER A 227 10.85 18.10 -24.60
N ASP A 228 12.08 17.86 -25.05
CA ASP A 228 12.51 17.92 -26.45
C ASP A 228 12.63 16.54 -27.11
N ASP A 229 12.17 15.49 -26.42
CA ASP A 229 12.21 14.10 -26.86
C ASP A 229 13.62 13.61 -27.26
N SER A 230 14.67 14.17 -26.64
CA SER A 230 16.06 13.88 -26.98
C SER A 230 16.69 12.72 -26.19
N ASN A 231 16.03 12.28 -25.11
CA ASN A 231 16.53 11.25 -24.20
C ASN A 231 15.54 10.08 -24.09
N LEU A 232 14.84 9.95 -22.95
CA LEU A 232 13.90 8.85 -22.72
C LEU A 232 12.60 8.98 -23.52
N GLY A 233 12.33 10.15 -24.10
CA GLY A 233 11.24 10.36 -25.04
C GLY A 233 11.38 9.52 -26.32
N LEU A 234 12.59 9.07 -26.62
CA LEU A 234 12.90 8.16 -27.74
C LEU A 234 12.44 6.71 -27.53
N LEU A 235 11.99 6.36 -26.31
CA LEU A 235 11.57 5.00 -25.99
C LEU A 235 10.36 4.56 -26.82
N ASP A 236 10.53 3.45 -27.52
CA ASP A 236 9.50 2.81 -28.34
C ASP A 236 8.71 1.79 -27.51
N THR A 237 7.50 2.16 -27.09
CA THR A 237 6.68 1.30 -26.22
C THR A 237 5.98 0.15 -26.95
N GLU A 238 6.01 0.12 -28.28
CA GLU A 238 5.47 -0.99 -29.07
C GLU A 238 6.49 -2.11 -29.29
N HIS A 239 7.72 -1.90 -28.82
CA HIS A 239 8.83 -2.82 -28.97
C HIS A 239 8.61 -4.16 -28.24
N LEU A 240 9.10 -5.25 -28.82
CA LEU A 240 8.93 -6.63 -28.35
C LEU A 240 9.52 -6.89 -26.95
N THR A 241 10.51 -6.09 -26.52
CA THR A 241 11.14 -6.22 -25.19
C THR A 241 10.38 -5.52 -24.07
N ASN A 242 9.19 -4.97 -24.35
CA ASN A 242 8.35 -4.28 -23.36
C ASN A 242 7.66 -5.26 -22.38
N SER A 243 8.45 -6.03 -21.64
CA SER A 243 7.99 -6.94 -20.58
C SER A 243 7.31 -6.22 -19.41
N LEU A 244 7.56 -4.92 -19.28
CA LEU A 244 6.96 -4.03 -18.29
C LEU A 244 5.58 -3.51 -18.72
N ASN A 245 5.13 -3.83 -19.94
CA ASN A 245 3.85 -3.38 -20.50
C ASN A 245 3.67 -1.86 -20.39
N LEU A 246 4.72 -1.09 -20.72
CA LEU A 246 4.71 0.37 -20.66
C LEU A 246 4.05 0.97 -21.89
N THR A 247 3.50 2.18 -21.76
CA THR A 247 2.91 2.93 -22.87
C THR A 247 2.95 4.42 -22.58
N TRP A 248 3.08 5.24 -23.62
CA TRP A 248 2.94 6.69 -23.52
C TRP A 248 1.46 7.06 -23.47
N LYS A 249 1.07 7.89 -22.51
CA LYS A 249 -0.29 8.45 -22.42
C LYS A 249 -0.25 9.95 -22.23
N ILE A 250 -1.11 10.66 -22.96
CA ILE A 250 -1.38 12.07 -22.72
C ILE A 250 -2.09 12.21 -21.38
N ILE A 251 -1.44 12.87 -20.41
CA ILE A 251 -1.98 13.07 -19.06
C ILE A 251 -1.69 14.50 -18.63
N ASP A 252 -2.70 15.16 -18.07
CA ASP A 252 -2.51 16.49 -17.49
C ASP A 252 -1.58 16.43 -16.28
N LYS A 253 -0.60 17.34 -16.22
CA LYS A 253 0.38 17.40 -15.14
C LYS A 253 -0.26 17.46 -13.74
N SER A 254 -1.40 18.15 -13.60
CA SER A 254 -2.13 18.26 -12.34
C SER A 254 -2.61 16.92 -11.80
N VAL A 255 -2.89 15.94 -12.68
CA VAL A 255 -3.29 14.59 -12.28
C VAL A 255 -2.10 13.84 -11.67
N ILE A 256 -0.91 13.98 -12.26
CA ILE A 256 0.35 13.41 -11.75
C ILE A 256 0.69 14.01 -10.40
N ASP A 257 0.65 15.35 -10.30
CA ASP A 257 0.93 16.07 -9.06
C ASP A 257 -0.09 15.70 -7.96
N SER A 258 -1.38 15.60 -8.30
CA SER A 258 -2.43 15.15 -7.37
C SER A 258 -2.20 13.74 -6.87
N LYS A 259 -1.75 12.81 -7.74
CA LYS A 259 -1.43 11.44 -7.34
C LYS A 259 -0.29 11.41 -6.32
N ILE A 260 0.79 12.14 -6.58
CA ILE A 260 1.94 12.23 -5.64
C ILE A 260 1.49 12.88 -4.33
N GLU A 261 0.67 13.93 -4.38
CA GLU A 261 0.13 14.58 -3.19
C GLU A 261 -0.73 13.63 -2.34
N VAL A 262 -1.54 12.77 -2.97
CA VAL A 262 -2.30 11.72 -2.27
C VAL A 262 -1.37 10.72 -1.59
N ILE A 263 -0.26 10.33 -2.22
CA ILE A 263 0.76 9.45 -1.62
C ILE A 263 1.35 10.12 -0.36
N VAL A 264 1.77 11.38 -0.48
CA VAL A 264 2.33 12.17 0.63
C VAL A 264 1.32 12.30 1.77
N LYS A 265 0.07 12.66 1.46
CA LYS A 265 -1.01 12.78 2.44
C LYS A 265 -1.19 11.45 3.15
N ARG A 266 -1.37 10.34 2.43
CA ARG A 266 -1.57 9.00 2.99
C ARG A 266 -0.43 8.53 3.89
N ALA A 267 0.82 8.85 3.55
CA ALA A 267 1.97 8.55 4.41
C ALA A 267 1.95 9.28 5.78
N ARG A 268 1.19 10.39 5.86
CA ARG A 268 0.93 11.15 7.08
C ARG A 268 -0.40 10.77 7.76
N LEU A 269 -1.30 10.05 7.09
CA LEU A 269 -2.61 9.70 7.62
C LEU A 269 -2.53 8.53 8.62
N THR A 270 -3.26 8.66 9.72
CA THR A 270 -3.55 7.56 10.66
C THR A 270 -4.51 6.55 10.04
N PHE A 271 -4.57 5.32 10.57
CA PHE A 271 -5.48 4.26 10.09
C PHE A 271 -6.96 4.70 9.97
N GLY A 272 -7.48 5.47 10.95
CA GLY A 272 -8.86 6.00 10.86
C GLY A 272 -9.08 6.96 9.69
N GLN A 273 -8.04 7.71 9.30
CA GLN A 273 -8.08 8.55 8.11
C GLN A 273 -7.93 7.73 6.81
N LYS A 274 -7.25 6.57 6.87
CA LYS A 274 -7.18 5.59 5.77
C LYS A 274 -8.56 4.97 5.51
N VAL A 275 -9.25 4.50 6.54
CA VAL A 275 -10.63 3.98 6.45
C VAL A 275 -11.59 5.05 5.92
N ALA A 276 -11.54 6.28 6.45
CA ALA A 276 -12.36 7.39 5.95
C ALA A 276 -12.05 7.74 4.49
N SER A 277 -10.80 7.62 4.04
CA SER A 277 -10.45 7.84 2.63
C SER A 277 -11.00 6.74 1.72
N ILE A 278 -10.94 5.48 2.14
CA ILE A 278 -11.49 4.35 1.39
C ILE A 278 -13.02 4.51 1.27
N ILE A 279 -13.69 4.84 2.38
CA ILE A 279 -15.14 5.11 2.39
C ILE A 279 -15.49 6.28 1.47
N ARG A 280 -14.75 7.40 1.52
CA ARG A 280 -14.98 8.53 0.60
C ARG A 280 -14.77 8.17 -0.88
N SER A 281 -13.76 7.36 -1.19
CA SER A 281 -13.51 6.88 -2.55
C SER A 281 -14.62 5.94 -3.04
N ALA A 282 -15.09 5.04 -2.18
CA ALA A 282 -16.21 4.14 -2.46
C ALA A 282 -17.52 4.93 -2.65
N LEU A 283 -17.82 5.89 -1.77
CA LEU A 283 -18.97 6.79 -1.88
C LEU A 283 -18.93 7.63 -3.16
N LYS A 284 -17.75 8.13 -3.54
CA LYS A 284 -17.56 8.85 -4.80
C LYS A 284 -17.84 7.95 -6.01
N ALA A 285 -17.32 6.72 -6.02
CA ALA A 285 -17.59 5.75 -7.06
C ALA A 285 -19.08 5.38 -7.16
N LEU A 286 -19.77 5.22 -6.03
CA LEU A 286 -21.22 4.95 -5.98
C LEU A 286 -22.06 6.15 -6.46
N ARG A 287 -21.61 7.38 -6.17
CA ARG A 287 -22.23 8.62 -6.65
C ARG A 287 -22.08 8.77 -8.16
N ASP A 288 -20.92 8.42 -8.70
CA ASP A 288 -20.63 8.52 -10.13
C ASP A 288 -21.38 7.46 -10.96
N GLU A 289 -21.91 6.38 -10.33
CA GLU A 289 -22.71 5.32 -10.97
C GLU A 289 -24.25 5.50 -10.82
N ASN A 290 -24.73 6.59 -10.23
CA ASN A 290 -26.17 6.92 -10.04
C ASN A 290 -27.02 5.82 -9.35
N LYS A 291 -26.42 5.00 -8.46
CA LYS A 291 -27.11 3.94 -7.70
C LYS A 291 -27.54 4.43 -6.31
N ALA A 292 -28.46 5.40 -6.27
CA ALA A 292 -28.88 6.08 -5.04
C ALA A 292 -29.42 5.13 -3.93
N GLY A 293 -30.09 4.04 -4.29
CA GLY A 293 -30.65 3.08 -3.31
C GLY A 293 -29.60 2.32 -2.48
N ILE A 294 -28.41 2.06 -3.05
CA ILE A 294 -27.30 1.41 -2.34
C ILE A 294 -26.60 2.42 -1.41
N MET A 295 -26.62 3.70 -1.77
CA MET A 295 -26.01 4.79 -1.00
C MET A 295 -26.72 5.02 0.34
N PHE A 296 -28.05 4.89 0.38
CA PHE A 296 -28.82 4.96 1.62
C PHE A 296 -28.61 3.74 2.53
N ALA A 297 -28.66 2.51 2.00
CA ALA A 297 -28.44 1.31 2.81
C ALA A 297 -27.02 1.23 3.40
N PHE A 298 -26.01 1.72 2.64
CA PHE A 298 -24.63 1.78 3.11
C PHE A 298 -24.41 2.96 4.08
N GLY A 299 -25.05 4.09 3.83
CA GLY A 299 -25.07 5.25 4.74
C GLY A 299 -25.71 4.91 6.09
N ASP A 300 -26.82 4.19 6.09
CA ASP A 300 -27.49 3.71 7.30
C ASP A 300 -26.69 2.63 8.01
N ALA A 301 -26.01 1.72 7.30
CA ALA A 301 -25.13 0.73 7.93
C ALA A 301 -23.94 1.40 8.65
N VAL A 302 -23.34 2.42 8.04
CA VAL A 302 -22.23 3.19 8.63
C VAL A 302 -22.72 4.09 9.77
N ASN A 303 -23.86 4.77 9.60
CA ASN A 303 -24.44 5.62 10.64
C ASN A 303 -25.00 4.81 11.82
N ASN A 304 -25.53 3.60 11.61
CA ASN A 304 -25.93 2.71 12.69
C ASN A 304 -24.72 2.13 13.41
N PHE A 305 -23.60 1.86 12.73
CA PHE A 305 -22.36 1.43 13.39
C PHE A 305 -21.72 2.55 14.25
N VAL A 306 -21.75 3.79 13.75
CA VAL A 306 -21.26 4.98 14.49
C VAL A 306 -22.28 5.45 15.55
N GLY A 307 -23.57 5.32 15.29
CA GLY A 307 -24.66 5.69 16.20
C GLY A 307 -24.82 4.71 17.37
N LEU A 308 -24.68 3.41 17.13
CA LEU A 308 -24.67 2.40 18.20
C LEU A 308 -23.47 2.59 19.13
N SER A 309 -22.31 3.00 18.62
CA SER A 309 -21.17 3.33 19.49
C SER A 309 -21.41 4.60 20.30
N ALA A 310 -22.01 5.66 19.74
CA ALA A 310 -22.32 6.88 20.47
C ALA A 310 -23.41 6.69 21.55
N ILE A 311 -24.47 5.91 21.26
CA ILE A 311 -25.59 5.63 22.17
C ILE A 311 -25.14 4.69 23.31
N VAL A 312 -24.32 3.69 23.01
CA VAL A 312 -23.73 2.81 24.05
C VAL A 312 -22.76 3.60 24.93
N ILE A 313 -21.99 4.54 24.38
CA ILE A 313 -21.10 5.41 25.16
C ILE A 313 -21.89 6.34 26.09
N THR A 314 -22.99 6.94 25.62
CA THR A 314 -23.80 7.84 26.47
C THR A 314 -24.57 7.09 27.55
N LEU A 315 -25.11 5.91 27.25
CA LEU A 315 -25.80 5.09 28.26
C LEU A 315 -24.84 4.58 29.34
N VAL A 316 -23.60 4.22 28.97
CA VAL A 316 -22.56 3.80 29.92
C VAL A 316 -22.05 4.98 30.76
N ASP A 317 -21.94 6.19 30.19
CA ASP A 317 -21.56 7.40 30.95
C ASP A 317 -22.64 7.82 31.96
N MET A 318 -23.92 7.70 31.62
CA MET A 318 -25.02 7.99 32.54
C MET A 318 -25.08 6.98 33.72
N GLU A 319 -24.77 5.71 33.46
CA GLU A 319 -24.73 4.67 34.49
C GLU A 319 -23.48 4.80 35.40
N GLN A 320 -22.36 5.26 34.85
CA GLN A 320 -21.14 5.60 35.60
C GLN A 320 -21.36 6.83 36.51
N GLN A 321 -22.05 7.88 36.05
CA GLN A 321 -22.33 9.05 36.88
C GLN A 321 -23.27 8.74 38.05
N LYS A 322 -24.26 7.87 37.86
CA LYS A 322 -25.13 7.37 38.95
C LYS A 322 -24.33 6.58 40.00
N LYS A 323 -23.39 5.74 39.57
CA LYS A 323 -22.47 4.99 40.46
C LYS A 323 -21.48 5.89 41.21
N ILE A 324 -21.01 6.98 40.59
CA ILE A 324 -20.10 7.96 41.20
C ILE A 324 -20.85 8.84 42.23
N SER A 325 -22.09 9.24 41.95
CA SER A 325 -22.96 9.95 42.90
C SER A 325 -23.26 9.10 44.14
N HIS A 326 -23.62 7.82 43.98
CA HIS A 326 -23.84 6.92 45.11
C HIS A 326 -22.57 6.70 45.94
N ARG A 327 -21.40 6.52 45.30
CA ARG A 327 -20.13 6.34 46.02
C ARG A 327 -19.70 7.59 46.82
N LYS A 328 -19.92 8.81 46.34
CA LYS A 328 -19.55 10.04 47.09
C LYS A 328 -20.30 10.17 48.42
N THR A 329 -21.56 9.76 48.48
CA THR A 329 -22.34 9.70 49.73
C THR A 329 -21.81 8.66 50.72
N THR A 330 -21.23 7.55 50.22
CA THR A 330 -20.70 6.47 51.08
C THR A 330 -19.33 6.80 51.66
N TRP A 331 -18.45 7.48 50.89
CA TRP A 331 -17.10 7.83 51.35
C TRP A 331 -17.07 8.93 52.43
N GLN A 332 -18.06 9.82 52.50
CA GLN A 332 -18.12 10.81 53.59
C GLN A 332 -18.54 10.22 54.94
N MET A 333 -19.10 8.99 54.98
CA MET A 333 -19.46 8.32 56.22
C MET A 333 -18.33 7.48 56.82
N THR A 334 -17.33 7.06 56.03
CA THR A 334 -16.29 6.09 56.47
C THR A 334 -14.97 6.72 56.94
N ASP A 335 -14.73 8.01 56.66
CA ASP A 335 -13.46 8.68 57.02
C ASP A 335 -13.41 9.26 58.45
N LYS A 336 -14.36 8.88 59.33
CA LYS A 336 -14.39 9.36 60.73
C LYS A 336 -13.99 8.36 61.80
N GLU A 337 -13.72 7.09 61.47
CA GLU A 337 -13.43 6.06 62.48
C GLU A 337 -12.13 5.31 62.14
N GLY A 338 -11.00 5.81 62.63
CA GLY A 338 -9.72 5.11 62.46
C GLY A 338 -8.47 5.88 62.89
N SER A 339 -8.48 6.49 64.08
CA SER A 339 -7.27 7.04 64.71
C SER A 339 -7.32 6.84 66.24
N CYS A 340 -6.16 6.44 66.81
CA CYS A 340 -5.83 6.04 68.19
C CYS A 340 -6.29 4.63 68.61
N GLY A 341 -5.46 3.74 69.18
CA GLY A 341 -4.10 3.85 69.72
C GLY A 341 -4.03 3.34 71.16
N ILE A 342 -3.29 2.22 71.36
CA ILE A 342 -2.88 1.52 72.60
C ILE A 342 -3.99 0.78 73.37
#